data_AF-A0A9W8FA33-F1
#
_entry.id   AF-A0A9W8FA33-F1
#
_cell.length_a   1.000
_cell.length_b   1.000
_cell.length_c   1.000
_cell.angle_alpha   90.00
_cell.angle_beta   90.00
_cell.angle_gamma   90.00
#
_symmetry.space_group_name_H-M   'P 1'
#
loop_
_entity.id
_entity.type
_entity.pdbx_description
1 polymer ?
#
loop_
_entity_poly.entity_id
_entity_poly.type
_entity_poly.pdbx_seq_one_letter_code
_entity_poly.pdbx_strand_id
1 'polypeptide(L)'
;MDVYSACASLNSSSDLLTPVVQDAILVKDSAVATWQHQQEVTTRLMQYCAFYDAEIARQEERISDIMQAMENLQKYGDNKEFEQKARATLSASLSDAQNCLSEARLAKYRFEMELGLWPTKESAPAIAKNEA
;
A
#
# COMPACT_ATOMS: atom_id res chain seq x y z
N MET A 1 -5.81 -19.08 -63.12
CA MET A 1 -5.42 -19.84 -61.92
C MET A 1 -5.37 -18.85 -60.78
N ASP A 2 -6.25 -19.05 -59.80
CA ASP A 2 -6.64 -18.08 -58.79
C ASP A 2 -5.58 -17.97 -57.66
N VAL A 3 -5.11 -16.75 -57.39
CA VAL A 3 -4.09 -16.46 -56.37
C VAL A 3 -4.63 -16.70 -54.95
N TYR A 4 -5.96 -16.77 -54.81
CA TYR A 4 -6.64 -17.07 -53.56
C TYR A 4 -6.57 -18.55 -53.14
N SER A 5 -6.14 -19.46 -54.01
CA SER A 5 -5.95 -20.87 -53.63
C SER A 5 -4.65 -21.13 -52.84
N ALA A 6 -3.74 -20.15 -52.76
CA ALA A 6 -2.46 -20.31 -52.07
C ALA A 6 -2.56 -20.06 -50.55
N CYS A 7 -3.62 -19.42 -50.06
CA CYS A 7 -3.81 -19.18 -48.63
C CYS A 7 -4.44 -20.35 -47.89
N ALA A 8 -5.12 -21.27 -48.59
CA ALA A 8 -5.73 -22.45 -47.95
C ALA A 8 -4.71 -23.55 -47.60
N SER A 9 -3.51 -23.51 -48.20
CA SER A 9 -2.45 -24.50 -48.00
C SER A 9 -1.46 -24.16 -46.88
N LEU A 10 -1.59 -22.99 -46.24
CA LEU A 10 -0.71 -22.56 -45.15
C LEU A 10 -1.27 -22.83 -43.75
N ASN A 11 -2.44 -23.47 -43.66
CA ASN A 11 -3.04 -23.88 -42.38
C ASN A 11 -2.56 -25.24 -41.87
N SER A 12 -1.51 -25.83 -42.46
CA SER A 12 -0.97 -27.14 -42.04
C SER A 12 0.40 -27.07 -41.35
N SER A 13 0.81 -25.89 -40.86
CA SER A 13 2.07 -25.76 -40.11
C SER A 13 1.82 -24.98 -38.83
N SER A 14 1.16 -25.66 -37.89
CA SER A 14 1.47 -25.48 -36.48
C SER A 14 2.98 -25.67 -36.30
N ASP A 15 3.55 -24.92 -35.35
CA ASP A 15 4.84 -25.19 -34.72
C ASP A 15 6.08 -24.62 -35.39
N LEU A 16 6.19 -23.28 -35.44
CA LEU A 16 7.38 -22.50 -35.02
C LEU A 16 7.22 -21.06 -35.50
N LEU A 17 6.67 -20.20 -34.63
CA LEU A 17 6.91 -18.77 -34.74
C LEU A 17 8.44 -18.57 -34.86
N THR A 18 8.90 -17.79 -35.82
CA THR A 18 10.33 -17.45 -35.92
C THR A 18 10.82 -16.94 -34.55
N PRO A 19 12.00 -17.33 -34.07
CA PRO A 19 12.47 -17.02 -32.70
C PRO A 19 12.34 -15.53 -32.33
N VAL A 20 12.52 -14.63 -33.31
CA VAL A 20 12.32 -13.18 -33.15
C VAL A 20 10.89 -12.80 -32.71
N VAL A 21 9.87 -13.51 -33.19
CA VAL A 21 8.46 -13.29 -32.82
C VAL A 21 8.16 -13.92 -31.46
N GLN A 22 8.75 -15.07 -31.13
CA GLN A 22 8.63 -15.67 -29.79
C GLN A 22 9.27 -14.77 -28.72
N ASP A 23 10.45 -14.22 -28.99
CA ASP A 23 11.14 -13.28 -28.12
C ASP A 23 10.33 -11.98 -27.95
N ALA A 24 9.72 -11.46 -29.03
CA ALA A 24 8.88 -10.27 -28.96
C ALA A 24 7.61 -10.48 -28.12
N ILE A 25 6.96 -11.65 -28.24
CA ILE A 25 5.81 -12.02 -27.41
C ILE A 25 6.24 -12.15 -25.94
N LEU A 26 7.36 -12.83 -25.66
CA LEU A 26 7.88 -12.99 -24.30
C LEU A 26 8.20 -11.63 -23.65
N VAL A 27 8.79 -10.70 -24.41
CA VAL A 27 9.07 -9.34 -23.93
C VAL A 27 7.77 -8.57 -23.65
N LYS A 28 6.75 -8.72 -24.51
CA LYS A 28 5.43 -8.11 -24.29
C LYS A 28 4.80 -8.66 -23.00
N ASP A 29 4.74 -9.97 -22.84
CA ASP A 29 4.09 -10.62 -21.69
C ASP A 29 4.83 -10.29 -20.38
N SER A 30 6.16 -10.23 -20.42
CA SER A 30 6.98 -9.80 -19.29
C SER A 30 6.72 -8.33 -18.91
N ALA A 31 6.55 -7.44 -19.88
CA ALA A 31 6.21 -6.04 -19.64
C ALA A 31 4.81 -5.89 -19.03
N VAL A 32 3.83 -6.67 -19.49
CA VAL A 32 2.47 -6.70 -18.93
C VAL A 32 2.48 -7.22 -17.50
N ALA A 33 3.18 -8.33 -17.23
CA ALA A 33 3.30 -8.89 -15.89
C ALA A 33 3.97 -7.90 -14.91
N THR A 34 5.04 -7.25 -15.35
CA THR A 34 5.72 -6.19 -14.56
C THR A 34 4.78 -5.05 -14.24
N TRP A 35 4.00 -4.59 -15.23
CA TRP A 35 3.01 -3.53 -15.05
C TRP A 35 1.91 -3.91 -14.07
N GLN A 36 1.36 -5.12 -14.17
CA GLN A 36 0.32 -5.62 -13.26
C GLN A 36 0.85 -5.71 -11.84
N HIS A 37 2.05 -6.29 -11.65
CA HIS A 37 2.68 -6.38 -10.35
C HIS A 37 2.91 -5.00 -9.71
N GLN A 38 3.35 -4.04 -10.51
CA GLN A 38 3.51 -2.66 -10.07
C GLN A 38 2.17 -2.06 -9.60
N GLN A 39 1.07 -2.25 -10.34
CA GLN A 39 -0.26 -1.78 -9.91
C GLN A 39 -0.71 -2.43 -8.59
N GLU A 40 -0.43 -3.71 -8.39
CA GLU A 40 -0.72 -4.42 -7.15
C GLU A 40 0.06 -3.85 -5.96
N VAL A 41 1.37 -3.62 -6.14
CA VAL A 41 2.23 -3.05 -5.11
C VAL A 41 1.78 -1.63 -4.76
N THR A 42 1.56 -0.77 -5.75
CA THR A 42 1.04 0.59 -5.54
C THR A 42 -0.29 0.57 -4.77
N THR A 43 -1.21 -0.31 -5.15
CA THR A 43 -2.51 -0.45 -4.47
C THR A 43 -2.34 -0.85 -3.01
N ARG A 44 -1.46 -1.83 -2.74
CA ARG A 44 -1.17 -2.27 -1.36
C ARG A 44 -0.51 -1.17 -0.53
N LEU A 45 0.43 -0.42 -1.10
CA LEU A 45 1.06 0.71 -0.42
C LEU A 45 0.04 1.80 -0.07
N MET A 46 -0.89 2.13 -0.97
CA MET A 46 -1.99 3.06 -0.69
C MET A 46 -2.88 2.56 0.46
N GLN A 47 -3.20 1.26 0.48
CA GLN A 47 -3.97 0.66 1.57
C GLN A 47 -3.24 0.74 2.91
N TYR A 48 -1.91 0.53 2.93
CA TYR A 48 -1.12 0.71 4.16
C TYR A 48 -1.09 2.15 4.62
N CYS A 49 -0.92 3.13 3.72
CA CYS A 49 -1.00 4.55 4.08
C CYS A 49 -2.35 4.88 4.74
N ALA A 50 -3.47 4.43 4.14
CA ALA A 50 -4.80 4.64 4.69
C ALA A 50 -5.00 3.94 6.05
N PHE A 51 -4.43 2.75 6.23
CA PHE A 51 -4.42 2.06 7.52
C PHE A 51 -3.70 2.88 8.59
N TYR A 52 -2.52 3.42 8.28
CA TYR A 52 -1.77 4.23 9.25
C TYR A 52 -2.41 5.60 9.50
N ASP A 53 -3.14 6.18 8.56
CA ASP A 53 -3.98 7.36 8.82
C ASP A 53 -5.04 7.07 9.89
N ALA A 54 -5.74 5.94 9.77
CA ALA A 54 -6.71 5.52 10.77
C ALA A 54 -6.05 5.21 12.13
N GLU A 55 -4.88 4.58 12.12
CA GLU A 55 -4.13 4.28 13.34
C GLU A 55 -3.63 5.55 14.05
N ILE A 56 -3.15 6.54 13.30
CA ILE A 56 -2.75 7.85 13.82
C ILE A 56 -3.94 8.54 14.50
N ALA A 57 -5.08 8.62 13.81
CA ALA A 57 -6.29 9.23 14.38
C ALA A 57 -6.74 8.53 15.67
N ARG A 58 -6.69 7.19 15.68
CA ARG A 58 -7.02 6.38 16.87
C ARG A 58 -6.08 6.67 18.05
N GLN A 59 -4.77 6.77 17.82
CA GLN A 59 -3.82 7.06 18.90
C GLN A 59 -3.95 8.51 19.40
N GLU A 60 -4.27 9.46 18.52
CA GLU A 60 -4.54 10.86 18.91
C GLU A 60 -5.78 10.96 19.80
N GLU A 61 -6.86 10.27 19.45
CA GLU A 61 -8.07 10.15 20.28
C GLU A 61 -7.74 9.51 21.64
N ARG A 62 -7.04 8.37 21.64
CA ARG A 62 -6.64 7.68 22.87
C ARG A 62 -5.78 8.55 23.79
N ILE A 63 -4.85 9.34 23.22
CA ILE A 63 -4.04 10.30 23.99
C ILE A 63 -4.94 11.36 24.64
N SER A 64 -5.90 11.91 23.89
CA SER A 64 -6.86 12.89 24.40
C SER A 64 -7.68 12.31 25.55
N ASP A 65 -8.20 11.08 25.41
CA ASP A 65 -8.98 10.40 26.45
C ASP A 65 -8.16 10.15 27.73
N ILE A 66 -6.89 9.73 27.57
CA ILE A 66 -5.99 9.53 28.72
C ILE A 66 -5.72 10.86 29.43
N MET A 67 -5.47 11.93 28.67
CA MET A 67 -5.26 13.27 29.25
C MET A 67 -6.50 13.75 30.00
N GLN A 68 -7.70 13.54 29.45
CA GLN A 68 -8.96 13.88 30.11
C GLN A 68 -9.17 13.05 31.39
N ALA A 69 -8.84 11.75 31.35
CA ALA A 69 -8.92 10.89 32.53
C ALA A 69 -7.94 11.34 33.63
N MET A 70 -6.73 11.77 33.27
CA MET A 70 -5.76 12.32 34.21
C MET A 70 -6.27 13.63 34.85
N GLU A 71 -6.89 14.51 34.06
CA GLU A 71 -7.49 15.75 34.58
C GLU A 71 -8.66 15.46 35.55
N ASN A 72 -9.53 14.52 35.19
CA ASN A 72 -10.65 14.11 36.04
C ASN A 72 -10.16 13.49 37.35
N LEU A 73 -9.12 12.65 37.29
CA LEU A 73 -8.50 12.05 38.46
C LEU A 73 -7.94 13.13 39.41
N GLN A 74 -7.33 14.19 38.86
CA GLN A 74 -6.81 15.32 39.64
C GLN A 74 -7.93 16.16 40.26
N LYS A 75 -9.08 16.31 39.59
CA LYS A 75 -10.20 17.14 40.06
C LYS A 75 -11.08 16.43 41.10
N TYR A 76 -11.28 15.13 40.96
CA TYR A 76 -12.26 14.34 41.71
C TYR A 76 -11.62 13.22 42.55
N GLY A 77 -10.30 13.20 42.67
CA GLY A 77 -9.57 12.20 43.43
C GLY A 77 -9.70 12.42 44.94
N ASP A 78 -10.58 11.65 45.60
CA ASP A 78 -10.78 11.75 47.05
C ASP A 78 -9.75 10.93 47.87
N ASN A 79 -9.09 9.95 47.25
CA ASN A 79 -8.09 9.09 47.89
C ASN A 79 -6.72 9.23 47.22
N LYS A 80 -5.75 9.79 47.95
CA LYS A 80 -4.39 10.07 47.46
C LYS A 80 -3.61 8.83 47.01
N GLU A 81 -3.76 7.70 47.69
CA GLU A 81 -3.05 6.46 47.34
C GLU A 81 -3.61 5.87 46.03
N PHE A 82 -4.94 5.90 45.90
CA PHE A 82 -5.61 5.50 44.67
C PHE A 82 -5.26 6.43 43.50
N GLU A 83 -5.25 7.74 43.74
CA GLU A 83 -4.88 8.75 42.76
C GLU A 83 -3.45 8.53 42.24
N GLN A 84 -2.50 8.28 43.13
CA GLN A 84 -1.10 8.04 42.75
C GLN A 84 -0.97 6.79 41.88
N LYS A 85 -1.65 5.69 42.25
CA LYS A 85 -1.64 4.44 41.46
C LYS A 85 -2.29 4.62 40.09
N ALA A 86 -3.49 5.21 40.04
CA ALA A 86 -4.21 5.46 38.80
C ALA A 86 -3.42 6.40 37.88
N ARG A 87 -2.78 7.44 38.43
CA ARG A 87 -1.92 8.35 37.67
C ARG A 87 -0.70 7.64 37.09
N ALA A 88 -0.07 6.72 37.83
CA ALA A 88 1.05 5.92 37.29
C ALA A 88 0.60 5.05 36.11
N THR A 89 -0.56 4.40 36.20
CA THR A 89 -1.13 3.60 35.12
C THR A 89 -1.49 4.43 33.89
N LEU A 90 -2.11 5.60 34.09
CA LEU A 90 -2.46 6.52 33.01
C LEU A 90 -1.21 7.09 32.33
N SER A 91 -0.18 7.46 33.10
CA SER A 91 1.10 7.92 32.54
C SER A 91 1.81 6.85 31.71
N ALA A 92 1.79 5.59 32.15
CA ALA A 92 2.32 4.48 31.37
C ALA A 92 1.53 4.29 30.06
N SER A 93 0.19 4.30 30.14
CA SER A 93 -0.67 4.21 28.95
C SER A 93 -0.49 5.38 27.99
N LEU A 94 -0.24 6.59 28.51
CA LEU A 94 0.04 7.78 27.71
C LEU A 94 1.36 7.63 26.95
N SER A 95 2.41 7.20 27.64
CA SER A 95 3.71 6.91 27.03
C SER A 95 3.59 5.86 25.92
N ASP A 96 2.85 4.78 26.17
CA ASP A 96 2.62 3.73 25.17
C ASP A 96 1.86 4.27 23.96
N ALA A 97 0.78 5.04 24.16
CA ALA A 97 0.02 5.64 23.07
C ALA A 97 0.85 6.63 22.24
N GLN A 98 1.71 7.42 22.89
CA GLN A 98 2.64 8.34 22.22
C GLN A 98 3.70 7.60 21.39
N ASN A 99 4.23 6.48 21.91
CA ASN A 99 5.16 5.62 21.19
C ASN A 99 4.48 5.00 19.96
N CYS A 100 3.28 4.43 20.12
CA CYS A 100 2.51 3.89 18.99
C CYS A 100 2.19 4.96 17.94
N LEU A 101 1.84 6.18 18.35
CA LEU A 101 1.61 7.31 17.44
C LEU A 101 2.88 7.66 16.63
N SER A 102 4.03 7.71 17.30
CA SER A 102 5.32 7.98 16.65
C SER A 102 5.66 6.88 15.64
N GLU A 103 5.50 5.62 16.02
CA GLU A 103 5.74 4.46 15.16
C GLU A 103 4.80 4.46 13.95
N ALA A 104 3.51 4.74 14.15
CA ALA A 104 2.52 4.83 13.08
C ALA A 104 2.87 5.94 12.06
N ARG A 105 3.27 7.13 12.55
CA ARG A 105 3.73 8.23 11.69
C ARG A 105 4.98 7.86 10.90
N LEU A 106 5.96 7.20 11.53
CA LEU A 106 7.18 6.76 10.87
C LEU A 106 6.88 5.68 9.82
N ALA A 107 6.00 4.73 10.12
CA ALA A 107 5.60 3.69 9.20
C ALA A 107 4.87 4.29 7.99
N LYS A 108 3.90 5.18 8.22
CA LYS A 108 3.22 5.92 7.15
C LYS A 108 4.21 6.64 6.24
N TYR A 109 5.13 7.41 6.81
CA TYR A 109 6.15 8.12 6.05
C TYR A 109 6.99 7.19 5.17
N ARG A 110 7.38 6.00 5.68
CA ARG A 110 8.11 5.00 4.89
C ARG A 110 7.28 4.50 3.70
N PHE A 111 6.00 4.22 3.90
CA PHE A 111 5.12 3.78 2.83
C PHE A 111 4.84 4.89 1.80
N GLU A 112 4.70 6.14 2.22
CA GLU A 112 4.56 7.30 1.32
C GLU A 112 5.83 7.51 0.48
N MET A 113 7.01 7.38 1.10
CA MET A 113 8.29 7.43 0.41
C MET A 113 8.41 6.30 -0.62
N GLU A 114 8.06 5.08 -0.22
CA GLU A 114 8.07 3.92 -1.13
C GLU A 114 7.09 4.14 -2.29
N LEU A 115 5.87 4.60 -2.00
CA LEU A 115 4.86 4.91 -3.02
C LEU A 115 5.38 5.90 -4.07
N GLY A 116 6.18 6.88 -3.66
CA GLY A 116 6.83 7.84 -4.56
C GLY A 116 7.93 7.25 -5.46
N LEU A 117 8.47 6.08 -5.13
CA LEU A 117 9.44 5.35 -5.96
C LEU A 117 8.78 4.49 -7.03
N TRP A 118 7.50 4.17 -6.86
CA TRP A 118 6.75 3.35 -7.82
C TRP A 118 6.14 4.25 -8.91
N PRO A 119 6.39 3.96 -10.21
CA PRO A 119 5.83 4.76 -11.28
C PRO A 119 4.28 4.73 -11.25
N THR A 120 3.63 5.88 -11.45
CA THR A 120 2.15 5.95 -11.46
C THR A 120 1.58 5.66 -12.86
N LYS A 121 0.25 5.51 -12.98
CA LYS A 121 -0.43 5.30 -14.28
C LYS A 121 -0.01 6.27 -15.39
N GLU A 122 0.43 7.47 -15.05
CA GLU A 122 0.89 8.50 -15.99
C GLU A 122 2.23 8.15 -16.65
N SER A 123 3.04 7.33 -15.97
CA SER A 123 4.34 6.83 -16.44
C SER A 123 4.26 5.46 -17.13
N ALA A 124 3.05 4.98 -17.44
CA ALA A 124 2.84 3.69 -18.10
C ALA A 124 3.62 3.60 -19.43
N PRO A 125 4.29 2.47 -19.71
CA PRO A 125 4.87 2.22 -21.02
C PRO A 125 3.78 2.26 -22.08
N ALA A 126 4.07 2.86 -23.25
CA ALA A 126 3.13 3.09 -24.34
C ALA A 126 2.39 1.82 -24.82
N ILE A 127 2.93 0.64 -24.51
CA ILE A 127 2.38 -0.68 -24.82
C ILE A 127 1.02 -0.92 -24.14
N ALA A 128 0.81 -0.39 -22.93
CA ALA A 128 -0.47 -0.53 -22.20
C ALA A 128 -1.58 0.41 -22.71
N LYS A 129 -1.25 1.35 -23.62
CA LYS A 129 -2.19 2.34 -24.15
C LYS A 129 -2.86 1.94 -25.48
N ASN A 130 -2.48 0.78 -26.04
CA ASN A 130 -2.99 0.29 -27.33
C ASN A 130 -4.11 -0.76 -27.21
N GLU A 131 -4.62 -1.02 -26.02
CA GLU A 131 -5.80 -1.85 -25.78
C GLU A 131 -6.94 -0.97 -25.26
N ALA A 132 -7.52 -0.14 -26.14
CA ALA A 132 -8.78 0.58 -25.94
C ALA A 132 -9.56 0.61 -27.26
#